data_AF-A0A833S1U9-F1
#
_entry.id   AF-A0A833S1U9-F1
#
_cell.length_a   1.000
_cell.length_b   1.000
_cell.length_c   1.000
_cell.angle_alpha   90.00
_cell.angle_beta   90.00
_cell.angle_gamma   90.00
#
_symmetry.space_group_name_H-M   'P 1'
#
loop_
_entity.id
_entity.type
_entity.pdbx_description
1 polymer ?
#
loop_
_entity_poly.entity_id
_entity_poly.type
_entity_poly.pdbx_seq_one_letter_code
_entity_poly.pdbx_strand_id
1 'polypeptide(L)'
;MIITYYAIPQQKVTVINANLTRFELTANSVTSLSYNLTFTMNIHNSVWFNKADYHDMEVDCYYNNEQFDSIKLVNFKLKPRRTRIFNFSRSGNSTVNLQSNGVDAFRRSNEMGFFDLEIWLKGKRTYANEDGDYDAKFSYQCKLNLQLITSQNSSTQANFQPVKCH
;
A
#
# COMPACT_ATOMS: atom_id res chain seq x y z
N MET A 1 -13.67 -8.13 38.35
CA MET A 1 -13.65 -8.34 36.89
C MET A 1 -12.35 -7.77 36.37
N ILE A 2 -11.33 -8.60 36.15
CA ILE A 2 -10.03 -8.15 35.63
C ILE A 2 -10.19 -8.07 34.11
N ILE A 3 -10.28 -6.86 33.57
CA ILE A 3 -10.18 -6.63 32.14
C ILE A 3 -8.69 -6.64 31.81
N THR A 4 -8.14 -7.80 31.50
CA THR A 4 -6.81 -7.90 30.92
C THR A 4 -6.89 -7.35 29.50
N TYR A 5 -6.41 -6.12 29.30
CA TYR A 5 -6.16 -5.56 27.97
C TYR A 5 -5.04 -6.37 27.30
N TYR A 6 -5.39 -7.44 26.59
CA TYR A 6 -4.43 -8.10 25.71
C TYR A 6 -4.15 -7.16 24.54
N ALA A 7 -2.94 -6.58 24.52
CA ALA A 7 -2.47 -5.79 23.39
C ALA A 7 -2.54 -6.66 22.13
N ILE A 8 -3.38 -6.25 21.17
CA ILE A 8 -3.58 -7.01 19.94
C ILE A 8 -2.25 -7.03 19.20
N PRO A 9 -1.64 -8.20 18.95
CA PRO A 9 -0.32 -8.25 18.37
C PRO A 9 -0.33 -7.64 16.97
N GLN A 10 0.49 -6.61 16.75
CA GLN A 10 0.58 -5.94 15.45
C GLN A 10 1.37 -6.79 14.45
N GLN A 11 0.86 -6.87 13.24
CA GLN A 11 1.62 -7.44 12.12
C GLN A 11 2.62 -6.42 11.62
N LYS A 12 3.68 -6.91 11.00
CA LYS A 12 4.64 -6.05 10.31
C LYS A 12 4.31 -6.05 8.84
N VAL A 13 4.03 -4.87 8.31
CA VAL A 13 3.78 -4.66 6.89
C VAL A 13 4.90 -3.79 6.33
N THR A 14 5.45 -4.18 5.20
CA THR A 14 6.58 -3.47 4.57
C THR A 14 6.46 -3.53 3.06
N VAL A 15 6.57 -2.41 2.38
CA VAL A 15 6.80 -2.37 0.94
C VAL A 15 8.30 -2.51 0.74
N ILE A 16 8.74 -3.60 0.12
CA ILE A 16 10.17 -3.92 -0.03
C ILE A 16 10.73 -3.52 -1.40
N ASN A 17 9.86 -3.31 -2.37
CA ASN A 17 10.22 -2.81 -3.69
C ASN A 17 9.04 -2.02 -4.26
N ALA A 18 9.30 -0.98 -5.04
CA ALA A 18 8.30 -0.27 -5.81
C ALA A 18 8.93 0.43 -7.01
N ASN A 19 8.17 0.54 -8.09
CA ASN A 19 8.59 1.21 -9.31
C ASN A 19 7.39 1.90 -9.97
N LEU A 20 7.58 3.17 -10.32
CA LEU A 20 6.63 4.01 -11.03
C LEU A 20 7.21 4.35 -12.40
N THR A 21 6.60 3.83 -13.46
CA THR A 21 7.09 4.00 -14.86
C THR A 21 6.19 4.90 -15.69
N ARG A 22 5.00 5.22 -15.18
CA ARG A 22 4.09 6.19 -15.78
C ARG A 22 3.29 6.85 -14.67
N PHE A 23 3.20 8.16 -14.71
CA PHE A 23 2.35 8.95 -13.82
C PHE A 23 2.07 10.30 -14.48
N GLU A 24 0.91 10.40 -15.14
CA GLU A 24 0.58 11.52 -16.03
C GLU A 24 -0.81 12.05 -15.68
N LEU A 25 -0.91 13.37 -15.50
CA LEU A 25 -2.17 14.03 -15.21
C LEU A 25 -2.67 14.76 -16.44
N THR A 26 -3.92 14.49 -16.84
CA THR A 26 -4.64 15.24 -17.87
C THR A 26 -5.76 16.02 -17.19
N ALA A 27 -5.59 17.33 -17.08
CA ALA A 27 -6.56 18.24 -16.47
C ALA A 27 -7.39 18.94 -17.56
N ASN A 28 -8.43 18.26 -18.04
CA ASN A 28 -9.45 18.83 -18.94
C ASN A 28 -10.73 19.15 -18.13
N SER A 29 -11.93 18.92 -18.68
CA SER A 29 -13.19 19.01 -17.93
C SER A 29 -13.28 18.00 -16.77
N VAL A 30 -12.54 16.89 -16.88
CA VAL A 30 -12.37 15.87 -15.83
C VAL A 30 -10.89 15.60 -15.69
N THR A 31 -10.39 15.63 -14.47
CA THR A 31 -8.99 15.32 -14.17
C THR A 31 -8.79 13.80 -14.19
N SER A 32 -7.94 13.34 -15.11
CA SER A 32 -7.60 11.93 -15.28
C SER A 32 -6.12 11.70 -14.96
N LEU A 33 -5.83 10.65 -14.19
CA LEU A 33 -4.50 10.21 -13.81
C LEU A 33 -4.19 8.87 -14.48
N SER A 34 -3.24 8.86 -15.41
CA SER A 34 -2.71 7.65 -16.04
C SER A 34 -1.49 7.17 -15.27
N TYR A 35 -1.43 5.88 -14.92
CA TYR A 35 -0.35 5.35 -14.10
C TYR A 35 0.12 3.95 -14.54
N ASN A 36 1.36 3.64 -14.19
CA ASN A 36 1.94 2.30 -14.20
C ASN A 36 2.83 2.13 -12.97
N LEU A 37 2.30 1.42 -11.98
CA LEU A 37 2.88 1.21 -10.67
C LEU A 37 3.04 -0.30 -10.42
N THR A 38 4.25 -0.68 -10.05
CA THR A 38 4.53 -2.02 -9.52
C THR A 38 5.06 -1.89 -8.11
N PHE A 39 4.71 -2.80 -7.22
CA PHE A 39 5.26 -2.84 -5.88
C PHE A 39 5.17 -4.24 -5.27
N THR A 40 6.05 -4.51 -4.32
CA THR A 40 6.10 -5.76 -3.56
C THR A 40 5.89 -5.47 -2.09
N MET A 41 4.86 -6.08 -1.51
CA MET A 41 4.51 -5.92 -0.11
C MET A 41 4.69 -7.23 0.66
N ASN A 42 5.30 -7.12 1.83
CA ASN A 42 5.45 -8.18 2.80
C ASN A 42 4.48 -7.98 3.95
N ILE A 43 3.72 -9.03 4.27
CA ILE A 43 2.90 -9.12 5.47
C ILE A 43 3.50 -10.20 6.36
N HIS A 44 3.94 -9.84 7.56
CA HIS A 44 4.57 -10.75 8.52
C HIS A 44 3.71 -10.92 9.77
N ASN A 45 3.41 -12.17 10.10
CA ASN A 45 2.75 -12.52 11.36
C ASN A 45 3.79 -12.51 12.50
N SER A 46 3.83 -11.41 13.24
CA SER A 46 4.72 -11.24 14.40
C SER A 46 4.40 -12.17 15.57
N VAL A 47 3.20 -12.77 15.59
CA VAL A 47 2.78 -13.69 16.65
C VAL A 47 3.57 -14.98 16.56
N TRP A 48 4.00 -15.48 17.73
CA TRP A 48 4.89 -16.62 17.82
C TRP A 48 4.18 -17.98 17.93
N PHE A 49 2.92 -18.00 18.35
CA PHE A 49 2.15 -19.22 18.64
C PHE A 49 0.91 -19.38 17.74
N ASN A 50 0.18 -18.29 17.49
CA ASN A 50 -1.05 -18.37 16.71
C ASN A 50 -0.86 -18.12 15.21
N LYS A 51 -1.64 -18.89 14.45
CA LYS A 51 -1.92 -18.63 13.05
C LYS A 51 -2.88 -17.43 12.93
N ALA A 52 -2.68 -16.63 11.90
CA ALA A 52 -3.55 -15.53 11.52
C ALA A 52 -4.28 -15.87 10.22
N ASP A 53 -5.59 -15.82 10.23
CA ASP A 53 -6.44 -15.93 9.05
C ASP A 53 -6.84 -14.50 8.62
N TYR A 54 -6.71 -14.19 7.33
CA TYR A 54 -6.89 -12.85 6.77
C TYR A 54 -8.05 -12.84 5.78
N HIS A 55 -8.90 -11.84 5.93
CA HIS A 55 -10.17 -11.73 5.24
C HIS A 55 -10.44 -10.28 4.80
N ASP A 56 -11.24 -10.12 3.74
CA ASP A 56 -11.70 -8.82 3.24
C ASP A 56 -10.53 -7.83 3.03
N MET A 57 -9.43 -8.37 2.50
CA MET A 57 -8.18 -7.65 2.36
C MET A 57 -8.21 -6.78 1.10
N GLU A 58 -7.81 -5.53 1.24
CA GLU A 58 -7.80 -4.55 0.16
C GLU A 58 -6.53 -3.70 0.24
N VAL A 59 -5.97 -3.39 -0.93
CA VAL A 59 -4.88 -2.44 -1.08
C VAL A 59 -5.38 -1.27 -1.90
N ASP A 60 -5.39 -0.09 -1.29
CA ASP A 60 -5.78 1.14 -1.93
C ASP A 60 -4.54 2.00 -2.22
N CYS A 61 -4.49 2.59 -3.40
CA CYS A 61 -3.42 3.51 -3.80
C CYS A 61 -3.95 4.93 -3.89
N TYR A 62 -3.26 5.87 -3.24
CA TYR A 62 -3.65 7.28 -3.17
C TYR A 62 -2.53 8.19 -3.66
N TYR A 63 -2.95 9.30 -4.24
CA TYR A 63 -2.10 10.44 -4.55
C TYR A 63 -2.81 11.70 -4.10
N ASN A 64 -2.15 12.52 -3.27
CA ASN A 64 -2.73 13.75 -2.74
C ASN A 64 -4.15 13.56 -2.15
N ASN A 65 -4.31 12.53 -1.32
CA ASN A 65 -5.58 12.09 -0.70
C ASN A 65 -6.69 11.60 -1.65
N GLU A 66 -6.44 11.56 -2.95
CA GLU A 66 -7.37 11.00 -3.93
C GLU A 66 -7.01 9.55 -4.25
N GLN A 67 -7.98 8.65 -4.14
CA GLN A 67 -7.78 7.24 -4.49
C GLN A 67 -7.75 7.08 -6.01
N PHE A 68 -6.72 6.41 -6.53
CA PHE A 68 -6.59 6.15 -7.97
C PHE A 68 -6.59 4.67 -8.36
N ASP A 69 -6.40 3.75 -7.39
CA ASP A 69 -6.52 2.29 -7.62
C ASP A 69 -7.01 1.59 -6.34
N SER A 70 -7.62 0.42 -6.51
CA SER A 70 -7.99 -0.50 -5.43
C SER A 70 -7.81 -1.94 -5.90
N ILE A 71 -7.23 -2.77 -5.04
CA ILE A 71 -6.92 -4.17 -5.32
C ILE A 71 -7.46 -5.03 -4.17
N LYS A 72 -8.44 -5.88 -4.48
CA LYS A 72 -8.89 -6.92 -3.55
C LYS A 72 -7.88 -8.06 -3.53
N LEU A 73 -7.49 -8.48 -2.34
CA LEU A 73 -6.63 -9.62 -2.11
C LEU A 73 -7.45 -10.86 -1.79
N VAL A 74 -6.95 -12.02 -2.23
CA VAL A 74 -7.51 -13.32 -1.85
C VAL A 74 -7.32 -13.55 -0.36
N ASN A 75 -8.29 -14.19 0.28
CA ASN A 75 -8.17 -14.62 1.67
C ASN A 75 -6.98 -15.58 1.82
N PHE A 76 -6.28 -15.47 2.95
CA PHE A 76 -5.11 -16.30 3.20
C PHE A 76 -4.86 -16.53 4.67
N LYS A 77 -3.98 -17.49 4.95
CA LYS A 77 -3.59 -17.83 6.31
C LYS A 77 -2.08 -17.76 6.47
N LEU A 78 -1.59 -17.17 7.56
CA LEU A 78 -0.17 -17.17 7.94
C LEU A 78 0.05 -17.94 9.22
N LYS A 79 0.94 -18.93 9.14
CA LYS A 79 1.50 -19.59 10.33
C LYS A 79 2.29 -18.58 11.19
N PRO A 80 2.55 -18.90 12.47
CA PRO A 80 3.35 -18.06 13.35
C PRO A 80 4.73 -17.73 12.77
N ARG A 81 5.20 -16.50 12.97
CA ARG A 81 6.50 -15.99 12.47
C ARG A 81 6.72 -16.14 10.96
N ARG A 82 5.68 -16.36 10.16
CA ARG A 82 5.80 -16.46 8.71
C ARG A 82 5.44 -15.15 8.02
N THR A 83 5.99 -14.99 6.82
CA THR A 83 5.78 -13.85 5.95
C THR A 83 5.10 -14.31 4.67
N ARG A 84 4.16 -13.52 4.17
CA ARG A 84 3.61 -13.67 2.82
C ARG A 84 4.00 -12.44 2.01
N ILE A 85 4.41 -12.70 0.78
CA ILE A 85 4.85 -11.67 -0.18
C ILE A 85 3.76 -11.55 -1.23
N PHE A 86 3.40 -10.31 -1.55
CA PHE A 86 2.47 -9.95 -2.61
C PHE A 86 3.19 -9.08 -3.63
N ASN A 87 3.07 -9.45 -4.91
CA ASN A 87 3.57 -8.65 -6.01
C ASN A 87 2.38 -8.03 -6.73
N PHE A 88 2.42 -6.71 -6.89
CA PHE A 88 1.39 -5.93 -7.55
C PHE A 88 1.97 -5.33 -8.82
N SER A 89 1.21 -5.45 -9.90
CA SER A 89 1.51 -4.79 -11.17
C SER A 89 0.23 -4.17 -11.68
N ARG A 90 0.16 -2.84 -11.64
CA ARG A 90 -1.06 -2.06 -11.85
C ARG A 90 -0.80 -0.97 -12.87
N SER A 91 -1.58 -0.99 -13.93
CA SER A 91 -1.60 0.07 -14.93
C SER A 91 -3.05 0.42 -15.23
N GLY A 92 -3.30 1.71 -15.43
CA GLY A 92 -4.67 2.17 -15.62
C GLY A 92 -4.77 3.67 -15.81
N ASN A 93 -6.01 4.10 -15.96
CA ASN A 93 -6.42 5.50 -15.93
C ASN A 93 -7.50 5.63 -14.88
N SER A 94 -7.39 6.62 -13.99
CA SER A 94 -8.39 6.89 -12.97
C SER A 94 -8.83 8.34 -13.02
N THR A 95 -10.13 8.56 -12.84
CA THR A 95 -10.64 9.91 -12.59
C THR A 95 -10.36 10.26 -11.13
N VAL A 96 -9.62 11.34 -10.90
CA VAL A 96 -9.25 11.81 -9.56
C VAL A 96 -9.76 13.22 -9.35
N ASN A 97 -10.29 13.53 -8.17
CA ASN A 97 -10.82 14.86 -7.88
C ASN A 97 -9.74 15.75 -7.24
N LEU A 98 -8.63 15.95 -7.95
CA LEU A 98 -7.58 16.84 -7.47
C LEU A 98 -8.09 18.28 -7.47
N GLN A 99 -8.14 18.87 -6.28
CA GLN A 99 -8.31 20.31 -6.10
C GLN A 99 -7.13 21.09 -6.72
N SER A 100 -7.26 22.40 -6.88
CA SER A 100 -6.22 23.25 -7.51
C SER A 100 -4.83 23.07 -6.89
N ASN A 101 -4.76 22.99 -5.55
CA ASN A 101 -3.53 22.69 -4.81
C ASN A 101 -2.90 21.34 -5.19
N GLY A 102 -3.71 20.33 -5.50
CA GLY A 102 -3.27 18.99 -5.91
C GLY A 102 -2.72 18.97 -7.33
N VAL A 103 -3.33 19.73 -8.24
CA VAL A 103 -2.80 19.91 -9.60
C VAL A 103 -1.46 20.64 -9.57
N ASP A 104 -1.33 21.69 -8.75
CA ASP A 104 -0.07 22.40 -8.56
C ASP A 104 1.01 21.54 -7.89
N ALA A 105 0.62 20.68 -6.95
CA ALA A 105 1.52 19.71 -6.33
C ALA A 105 1.98 18.66 -7.35
N PHE A 106 1.10 18.22 -8.25
CA PHE A 106 1.45 17.33 -9.36
C PHE A 106 2.47 17.96 -10.27
N ARG A 107 2.25 19.22 -10.72
CA ARG A 107 3.19 19.90 -11.61
C ARG A 107 4.60 19.99 -11.01
N ARG A 108 4.69 20.37 -9.72
CA ARG A 108 5.97 20.41 -8.98
C ARG A 108 6.63 19.04 -8.88
N SER A 109 5.86 18.02 -8.52
CA SER A 109 6.34 16.62 -8.41
C SER A 109 6.86 16.11 -9.75
N ASN A 110 6.16 16.44 -10.84
CA ASN A 110 6.51 16.05 -12.20
C ASN A 110 7.78 16.74 -12.70
N GLU A 111 7.98 18.03 -12.38
CA GLU A 111 9.22 18.76 -12.67
C GLU A 111 10.42 18.16 -11.92
N MET A 112 10.22 17.71 -10.68
CA MET A 112 11.27 17.03 -9.89
C MET A 112 11.48 15.56 -10.30
N GLY A 113 10.47 14.94 -10.93
CA GLY A 113 10.46 13.51 -11.26
C GLY A 113 10.25 12.59 -10.05
N PHE A 114 9.74 13.10 -8.92
CA PHE A 114 9.45 12.32 -7.72
C PHE A 114 8.02 12.54 -7.26
N PHE A 115 7.33 11.46 -6.88
CA PHE A 115 5.93 11.49 -6.47
C PHE A 115 5.74 10.82 -5.12
N ASP A 116 5.02 11.50 -4.23
CA ASP A 116 4.56 10.95 -2.95
C ASP A 116 3.25 10.19 -3.16
N LEU A 117 3.30 8.87 -3.00
CA LEU A 117 2.16 7.97 -3.05
C LEU A 117 1.87 7.40 -1.67
N GLU A 118 0.60 7.12 -1.39
CA GLU A 118 0.21 6.40 -0.18
C GLU A 118 -0.43 5.07 -0.56
N ILE A 119 0.11 3.98 -0.01
CA ILE A 119 -0.45 2.64 -0.14
C ILE A 119 -1.09 2.28 1.19
N TRP A 120 -2.39 1.98 1.17
CA TRP A 120 -3.14 1.58 2.34
C TRP A 120 -3.50 0.10 2.23
N LEU A 121 -3.06 -0.70 3.21
CA LEU A 121 -3.48 -2.09 3.37
C LEU A 121 -4.55 -2.16 4.45
N LYS A 122 -5.77 -2.54 4.08
CA LYS A 122 -6.92 -2.67 4.99
C LYS A 122 -7.44 -4.10 4.97
N GLY A 123 -8.05 -4.52 6.07
CA GLY A 123 -8.78 -5.77 6.10
C GLY A 123 -9.11 -6.25 7.51
N LYS A 124 -9.45 -7.53 7.59
CA LYS A 124 -9.74 -8.25 8.83
C LYS A 124 -8.75 -9.37 9.03
N ARG A 125 -8.51 -9.69 10.29
CA ARG A 125 -7.77 -10.87 10.69
C ARG A 125 -8.44 -11.58 11.85
N THR A 126 -8.27 -12.88 11.89
CA THR A 126 -8.74 -13.77 12.95
C THR A 126 -7.55 -14.56 13.48
N TYR A 127 -7.36 -14.53 14.80
CA TYR A 127 -6.41 -15.42 15.48
C TYR A 127 -7.18 -16.53 16.17
N ALA A 128 -6.85 -17.78 15.85
CA ALA A 128 -7.40 -18.91 16.60
C ALA A 128 -6.71 -19.03 17.97
N ASN A 129 -7.49 -19.13 19.04
CA ASN A 129 -7.03 -19.45 20.39
C ASN A 129 -7.87 -20.58 20.99
N GLU A 130 -7.34 -21.25 22.01
CA GLU A 130 -8.09 -22.26 22.79
C GLU A 130 -9.32 -21.66 23.49
N ASP A 131 -9.24 -20.39 23.90
CA ASP A 131 -10.32 -19.65 24.57
C ASP A 131 -11.33 -19.00 23.59
N GLY A 132 -11.16 -19.22 22.28
CA GLY A 132 -12.00 -18.68 21.23
C GLY A 132 -11.28 -17.80 20.22
N ASP A 133 -11.83 -17.73 19.01
CA ASP A 133 -11.28 -16.94 17.92
C ASP A 133 -11.37 -15.44 18.22
N TYR A 134 -10.32 -14.71 17.88
CA TYR A 134 -10.23 -13.27 18.06
C TYR A 134 -10.15 -12.54 16.72
N ASP A 135 -11.20 -11.75 16.42
CA ASP A 135 -11.29 -10.93 15.22
C ASP A 135 -10.81 -9.50 15.45
N ALA A 136 -10.01 -8.99 14.51
CA ALA A 136 -9.62 -7.58 14.48
C ALA A 136 -9.60 -7.02 13.06
N LYS A 137 -10.10 -5.80 12.93
CA LYS A 137 -9.84 -4.97 11.74
C LYS A 137 -8.47 -4.33 11.85
N PHE A 138 -7.84 -4.07 10.73
CA PHE A 138 -6.58 -3.32 10.68
C PHE A 138 -6.50 -2.45 9.43
N SER A 139 -5.64 -1.45 9.51
CA SER A 139 -5.31 -0.54 8.44
C SER A 139 -3.85 -0.12 8.61
N TYR A 140 -3.03 -0.29 7.58
CA TYR A 140 -1.63 0.12 7.57
C TYR A 140 -1.37 1.07 6.40
N GLN A 141 -0.77 2.21 6.67
CA GLN A 141 -0.37 3.19 5.66
C GLN A 141 1.13 3.08 5.38
N CYS A 142 1.49 2.94 4.10
CA CYS A 142 2.87 3.01 3.62
C CYS A 142 3.02 4.28 2.78
N LYS A 143 3.88 5.21 3.21
CA LYS A 143 4.18 6.45 2.46
C LYS A 143 5.40 6.22 1.59
N LEU A 144 5.23 6.30 0.28
CA LEU A 144 6.27 6.03 -0.71
C LEU A 144 6.64 7.32 -1.42
N ASN A 145 7.93 7.64 -1.51
CA ASN A 145 8.44 8.67 -2.40
C ASN A 145 9.13 7.96 -3.58
N LEU A 146 8.51 7.99 -4.76
CA LEU A 146 8.95 7.22 -5.92
C LEU A 146 9.46 8.13 -7.01
N GLN A 147 10.63 7.80 -7.55
CA GLN A 147 11.14 8.41 -8.78
C GLN A 147 10.34 7.86 -9.98
N LEU A 148 9.91 8.76 -10.88
CA LEU A 148 9.34 8.37 -12.16
C LEU A 148 10.46 7.89 -13.10
N ILE A 149 10.39 6.61 -13.49
CA ILE A 149 11.36 5.99 -14.38
C ILE A 149 10.86 6.08 -15.81
N THR A 150 11.65 6.74 -16.65
CA THR A 150 11.45 6.89 -18.09
C THR A 150 12.63 6.29 -18.84
N SER A 151 12.53 6.19 -20.16
CA SER A 151 13.65 5.74 -20.99
C SER A 151 14.90 6.60 -20.82
N GLN A 152 14.75 7.89 -20.50
CA GLN A 152 15.86 8.84 -20.40
C GLN A 152 16.68 8.74 -19.11
N ASN A 153 16.09 8.27 -18.00
CA ASN A 153 16.75 8.18 -16.69
C ASN A 153 16.88 6.73 -16.17
N SER A 154 16.63 5.75 -17.03
CA SER A 154 16.69 4.31 -16.71
C SER A 154 18.05 3.83 -16.18
N SER A 155 19.17 4.45 -16.59
CA SER A 155 20.52 4.13 -16.11
C SER A 155 20.86 4.70 -14.73
N THR A 156 20.05 5.61 -14.21
CA THR A 156 20.24 6.30 -12.92
C THR A 156 19.23 5.90 -11.85
N GLN A 157 18.56 4.76 -12.03
CA GLN A 157 17.52 4.30 -11.10
C GLN A 157 18.07 4.25 -9.67
N ALA A 158 17.46 5.05 -8.78
CA ALA A 158 17.74 4.95 -7.36
C ALA A 158 17.25 3.60 -6.83
N ASN A 159 18.09 2.91 -6.06
CA ASN A 159 17.70 1.67 -5.40
C ASN A 159 16.59 1.96 -4.38
N PHE A 160 15.41 1.38 -4.60
CA PHE A 160 14.27 1.52 -3.70
C PHE A 160 14.64 1.04 -2.28
N GLN A 161 14.31 1.85 -1.28
CA GLN A 161 14.53 1.51 0.13
C GLN A 161 13.25 0.94 0.75
N PRO A 162 13.29 -0.21 1.45
CA PRO A 162 12.11 -0.77 2.08
C PRO A 162 11.42 0.19 3.06
N VAL A 163 10.10 0.34 2.90
CA VAL A 163 9.27 1.24 3.72
C VAL A 163 8.39 0.42 4.64
N LYS A 164 8.48 0.69 5.96
CA LYS A 164 7.56 0.13 6.95
C LYS A 164 6.23 0.87 6.91
N CYS A 165 5.14 0.12 7.07
CA CYS A 165 3.80 0.67 7.10
C CYS A 165 3.31 0.75 8.55
N HIS A 166 2.54 1.80 8.86
CA HIS A 166 2.13 2.16 10.21
C HIS A 166 0.61 2.21 10.35
#